data_AF-A0A3P7NEN6-F1
#
_entry.id   AF-A0A3P7NEN6-F1
#
_cell.length_a   1.000
_cell.length_b   1.000
_cell.length_c   1.000
_cell.angle_alpha   90.00
_cell.angle_beta   90.00
_cell.angle_gamma   90.00
#
_symmetry.space_group_name_H-M   'P 1'
#
loop_
_entity.id
_entity.type
_entity.pdbx_description
1 polymer ?
#
loop_
_entity_poly.entity_id
_entity_poly.type
_entity_poly.pdbx_seq_one_letter_code
_entity_poly.pdbx_strand_id
1 'polypeptide(L)'
;MPVLQVLVELGMNLFEVRINYLYSKKFSKEDIFKIVKNSRFWLNTDVKTIDARLGWLQKTFELTGDEVRQVIVKEPRVIMFGVGPFEVWHTKAI
;
A
#
# COMPACT_ATOMS: atom_id res chain seq x y z
N MET A 1 -12.52 17.55 -1.67
CA MET A 1 -13.30 16.84 -0.63
C MET A 1 -14.72 16.36 -1.01
N PRO A 2 -15.32 16.56 -2.21
CA PRO A 2 -16.70 16.10 -2.43
C PRO A 2 -16.86 14.58 -2.63
N VAL A 3 -15.83 13.88 -3.11
CA VAL A 3 -15.90 12.44 -3.41
C VAL A 3 -16.05 11.57 -2.16
N LEU A 4 -15.39 11.92 -1.06
CA LEU A 4 -15.49 11.17 0.20
C LEU A 4 -16.91 11.26 0.79
N GLN A 5 -17.55 12.42 0.67
CA GLN A 5 -18.92 12.65 1.11
C GLN A 5 -19.91 11.77 0.33
N VAL A 6 -19.81 11.77 -1.00
CA VAL A 6 -20.67 10.98 -1.90
C VAL A 6 -20.53 9.47 -1.65
N LEU A 7 -19.32 8.98 -1.38
CA LEU A 7 -19.07 7.55 -1.17
C LEU A 7 -19.60 7.06 0.18
N VAL A 8 -19.59 7.91 1.22
CA VAL A 8 -20.23 7.61 2.51
C VAL A 8 -21.75 7.59 2.36
N GLU A 9 -22.33 8.54 1.61
CA GLU A 9 -23.78 8.60 1.35
C GLU A 9 -24.29 7.40 0.54
N LEU A 10 -23.46 6.81 -0.32
CA LEU A 10 -23.78 5.59 -1.09
C LEU A 10 -23.57 4.28 -0.29
N GLY A 11 -23.18 4.35 0.98
CA GLY A 11 -22.91 3.16 1.82
C GLY A 11 -21.64 2.40 1.42
N MET A 12 -20.77 2.99 0.59
CA MET A 12 -19.53 2.36 0.14
C MET A 12 -18.43 2.56 1.19
N ASN A 13 -18.03 1.47 1.85
CA ASN A 13 -16.89 1.52 2.76
C ASN A 13 -15.58 1.58 1.95
N LEU A 14 -14.98 2.77 1.88
CA LEU A 14 -13.73 3.00 1.14
C LEU A 14 -12.57 2.13 1.64
N PHE A 15 -12.56 1.76 2.92
CA PHE A 15 -11.57 0.86 3.46
C PHE A 15 -11.76 -0.57 2.96
N GLU A 16 -13.00 -1.02 2.79
CA GLU A 16 -13.31 -2.32 2.21
C GLU A 16 -12.88 -2.40 0.74
N VAL A 17 -13.13 -1.34 -0.04
CA VAL A 17 -12.65 -1.24 -1.44
C VAL A 17 -11.13 -1.39 -1.52
N ARG A 18 -10.39 -0.73 -0.61
CA ARG A 18 -8.92 -0.78 -0.55
C ARG A 18 -8.41 -2.17 -0.10
N ILE A 19 -9.09 -2.80 0.86
CA ILE A 19 -8.76 -4.16 1.30
C ILE A 19 -9.02 -5.18 0.18
N ASN A 20 -10.17 -5.10 -0.48
CA ASN A 20 -10.54 -5.97 -1.60
C ASN A 20 -9.58 -5.82 -2.78
N TYR A 21 -9.10 -4.59 -3.02
CA TYR A 21 -8.03 -4.37 -3.98
C TYR A 21 -6.74 -5.12 -3.63
N LEU A 22 -6.30 -5.08 -2.36
CA LEU A 22 -5.11 -5.85 -1.94
C LEU A 22 -5.30 -7.36 -2.12
N TYR A 23 -6.50 -7.90 -1.83
CA TYR A 23 -6.81 -9.29 -2.14
C TYR A 23 -6.72 -9.59 -3.64
N SER A 24 -7.23 -8.71 -4.50
CA SER A 24 -7.12 -8.86 -5.96
C SER A 24 -5.67 -8.86 -6.46
N LYS A 25 -4.75 -8.25 -5.70
CA LYS A 25 -3.30 -8.27 -5.94
C LYS A 25 -2.58 -9.42 -5.26
N LYS A 26 -3.31 -10.44 -4.78
CA LYS A 26 -2.77 -11.67 -4.18
C LYS A 26 -2.01 -11.46 -2.86
N PHE A 27 -2.31 -10.40 -2.11
CA PHE A 27 -1.88 -10.31 -0.71
C PHE A 27 -2.73 -11.25 0.16
N SER A 28 -2.09 -11.97 1.08
CA SER A 28 -2.81 -12.79 2.06
C SER A 28 -3.47 -11.91 3.14
N LYS A 29 -4.38 -12.49 3.92
CA LYS A 29 -4.98 -11.80 5.06
C LYS A 29 -3.91 -11.35 6.06
N GLU A 30 -2.92 -12.19 6.29
CA GLU A 30 -1.79 -11.95 7.19
C GLU A 30 -0.90 -10.80 6.68
N ASP A 31 -0.68 -10.73 5.35
CA ASP A 31 0.05 -9.62 4.72
C ASP A 31 -0.69 -8.30 4.88
N ILE A 32 -1.99 -8.29 4.57
CA ILE A 32 -2.84 -7.10 4.71
C ILE A 32 -2.83 -6.62 6.16
N PHE A 33 -2.94 -7.54 7.12
CA PHE A 33 -2.84 -7.21 8.54
C PHE A 33 -1.51 -6.53 8.88
N LYS A 34 -0.38 -7.08 8.43
CA LYS A 34 0.96 -6.47 8.65
C LYS A 34 1.06 -5.08 8.04
N ILE A 35 0.59 -4.90 6.80
CA ILE A 35 0.62 -3.63 6.08
C ILE A 35 -0.16 -2.55 6.85
N VAL A 36 -1.41 -2.85 7.22
CA VAL A 36 -2.29 -1.90 7.91
C VAL A 36 -1.78 -1.61 9.32
N LYS A 37 -1.28 -2.63 10.03
CA LYS A 37 -0.70 -2.48 11.37
C LYS A 37 0.55 -1.59 11.37
N ASN A 38 1.45 -1.79 10.41
CA ASN A 38 2.73 -1.08 10.35
C ASN A 38 2.64 0.28 9.63
N SER A 39 1.51 0.57 8.97
CA SER A 39 1.27 1.84 8.28
C SER A 39 -0.19 2.25 8.42
N ARG A 40 -0.51 2.90 9.55
CA ARG A 40 -1.88 3.32 9.91
C ARG A 40 -2.64 4.13 8.85
N PHE A 41 -1.91 4.86 8.01
CA PHE A 41 -2.49 5.72 6.97
C PHE A 41 -2.54 5.05 5.59
N TRP A 42 -2.15 3.79 5.50
CA TRP A 42 -2.15 3.05 4.24
C TRP A 42 -3.50 3.10 3.55
N LEU A 43 -4.53 2.78 4.34
CA LEU A 43 -5.91 2.74 3.90
C LEU A 43 -6.49 4.15 3.68
N ASN A 44 -5.73 5.24 3.76
CA ASN A 44 -6.17 6.55 3.27
C ASN A 44 -5.79 6.77 1.81
N THR A 45 -4.90 5.95 1.26
CA THR A 45 -4.46 6.02 -0.13
C THR A 45 -5.53 5.42 -1.04
N ASP A 46 -5.93 6.13 -2.10
CA ASP A 46 -6.89 5.59 -3.07
C ASP A 46 -6.27 4.47 -3.92
N VAL A 47 -7.12 3.58 -4.45
CA VAL A 47 -6.70 2.39 -5.21
C VAL A 47 -5.85 2.76 -6.42
N LYS A 48 -6.15 3.85 -7.12
CA LYS A 48 -5.38 4.28 -8.30
C LYS A 48 -3.95 4.65 -7.92
N THR A 49 -3.77 5.36 -6.80
CA THR A 49 -2.45 5.68 -6.27
C THR A 49 -1.70 4.43 -5.80
N ILE A 50 -2.37 3.48 -5.14
CA ILE A 50 -1.75 2.21 -4.74
C ILE A 50 -1.26 1.44 -5.98
N ASP A 51 -2.12 1.28 -6.99
CA ASP A 51 -1.80 0.54 -8.22
C ASP A 51 -0.63 1.15 -8.98
N ALA A 52 -0.64 2.47 -9.15
CA ALA A 52 0.43 3.20 -9.81
C ALA A 52 1.78 2.98 -9.11
N ARG A 53 1.80 2.99 -7.77
CA ARG A 53 3.04 2.84 -7.00
C ARG A 53 3.52 1.40 -6.90
N LEU A 54 2.63 0.41 -6.87
CA LEU A 54 3.00 -0.99 -7.02
C LEU A 54 3.63 -1.24 -8.40
N GLY A 55 3.02 -0.71 -9.46
CA GLY A 55 3.56 -0.80 -10.81
C GLY A 55 4.88 -0.05 -10.99
N TRP A 56 5.03 1.12 -10.37
CA TRP A 56 6.30 1.84 -10.33
C TRP A 56 7.39 1.03 -9.66
N LEU A 57 7.12 0.45 -8.48
CA LEU A 57 8.09 -0.37 -7.75
C LEU A 57 8.51 -1.58 -8.59
N GLN A 58 7.54 -2.25 -9.22
CA GLN A 58 7.79 -3.40 -10.07
C GLN A 58 8.71 -3.04 -11.26
N LYS A 59 8.41 -1.96 -11.97
CA LYS A 59 9.17 -1.53 -13.16
C LYS A 59 10.54 -0.96 -12.82
N THR A 60 10.63 -0.18 -11.74
CA THR A 60 11.87 0.53 -11.37
C THR A 60 12.96 -0.44 -10.90
N PHE A 61 12.56 -1.52 -10.25
CA PHE A 61 13.48 -2.49 -9.66
C PHE A 61 13.41 -3.87 -10.34
N GLU A 62 12.73 -3.97 -11.49
CA GLU A 62 12.57 -5.19 -12.28
C GLU A 62 12.07 -6.40 -11.46
N LEU A 63 11.19 -6.14 -10.49
CA LEU A 63 10.71 -7.15 -9.56
C LEU A 63 9.63 -8.02 -10.17
N THR A 64 9.59 -9.28 -9.77
CA THR A 64 8.42 -10.13 -9.92
C THR A 64 7.26 -9.62 -9.06
N GLY A 65 6.04 -10.05 -9.38
CA GLY A 65 4.88 -9.71 -8.55
C GLY A 65 5.03 -10.19 -7.10
N ASP A 66 5.74 -11.29 -6.87
CA ASP A 66 5.95 -11.87 -5.54
C ASP A 66 6.94 -11.05 -4.72
N GLU A 67 8.02 -10.60 -5.33
CA GLU A 67 9.00 -9.70 -4.71
C GLU A 67 8.39 -8.34 -4.38
N VAL A 68 7.54 -7.79 -5.25
CA VAL A 68 6.78 -6.56 -4.95
C VAL A 68 5.97 -6.74 -3.66
N ARG A 69 5.26 -7.87 -3.51
CA ARG A 69 4.47 -8.12 -2.29
C ARG A 69 5.35 -8.24 -1.06
N GLN A 70 6.49 -8.93 -1.16
CA GLN A 70 7.45 -9.04 -0.06
C GLN A 70 7.98 -7.67 0.38
N VAL A 71 8.33 -6.80 -0.56
CA VAL A 71 8.78 -5.43 -0.26
C VAL A 71 7.69 -4.66 0.47
N ILE A 72 6.46 -4.69 -0.02
CA ILE A 72 5.34 -3.94 0.56
C ILE A 72 4.96 -4.45 1.95
N VAL A 73 5.06 -5.76 2.20
CA VAL A 73 4.81 -6.32 3.53
C VAL A 73 5.91 -5.91 4.52
N LYS A 74 7.16 -5.86 4.07
CA LYS A 74 8.31 -5.49 4.90
C LYS A 74 8.35 -4.00 5.21
N GLU A 75 8.10 -3.17 4.21
CA GLU A 75 8.11 -1.72 4.32
C GLU A 75 6.90 -1.14 3.57
N PRO A 76 5.72 -1.11 4.20
CA PRO A 76 4.56 -0.56 3.55
C PRO A 76 4.82 0.90 3.18
N ARG A 77 5.47 1.72 4.02
CA ARG A 77 5.58 3.19 3.83
C ARG A 77 6.06 3.65 2.44
N VAL A 78 6.69 2.78 1.64
CA VAL A 78 6.96 2.96 0.21
C VAL A 78 5.78 3.50 -0.61
N ILE A 79 4.54 3.03 -0.39
CA ILE A 79 3.40 3.56 -1.18
C ILE A 79 3.01 4.98 -0.75
N MET A 80 3.54 5.52 0.35
CA MET A 80 3.34 6.94 0.70
C MET A 80 4.56 7.79 0.35
N PHE A 81 5.77 7.28 0.61
CA PHE A 81 7.00 8.08 0.59
C PHE A 81 8.06 7.63 -0.44
N GLY A 82 7.76 6.66 -1.31
CA GLY A 82 8.73 6.14 -2.28
C GLY A 82 9.88 5.39 -1.58
N VAL A 83 11.12 5.57 -2.05
CA VAL A 83 12.29 4.90 -1.43
C VAL A 83 12.82 5.57 -0.16
N GLY A 84 12.36 6.78 0.18
CA GLY A 84 12.84 7.52 1.35
C GLY A 84 12.83 6.72 2.67
N PRO A 85 11.81 5.90 2.97
CA PRO A 85 11.82 5.01 4.13
C PRO A 85 12.99 4.03 4.16
N PHE A 86 13.51 3.55 3.03
CA PHE A 86 14.68 2.67 3.00
C PHE A 86 15.95 3.38 3.45
N GLU A 87 16.10 4.67 3.14
CA GLU A 87 17.27 5.46 3.53
C GLU A 87 17.36 5.66 5.05
N VAL A 88 16.20 5.77 5.72
CA VAL A 88 16.12 5.91 7.18
C VAL A 88 16.54 4.64 7.92
N TRP A 89 16.45 3.47 7.27
CA TRP A 89 16.90 2.22 7.89
C TRP A 89 18.43 2.16 8.01
N HIS A 90 19.16 2.82 7.11
CA HIS A 90 20.62 2.83 7.09
C HIS A 90 21.20 3.77 8.16
N THR A 91 20.48 4.81 8.56
CA THR A 91 20.95 5.79 9.56
C THR A 91 20.68 5.37 11.01
N LYS A 92 19.88 4.32 11.25
CA LYS A 92 19.63 3.77 12.60
C LYS A 92 20.44 2.52 12.93
N ALA A 93 21.28 2.06 12.00
CA ALA A 93 22.13 0.88 12.16
C ALA A 93 23.61 1.23 12.43
N ILE A 94 23.90 2.49 12.75
CA ILE A 94 25.23 3.03 13.11
C ILE A 94 25.16 3.72 14.47
#